data_AF-A0A3A4Z9X1-F1
#
_entry.id   AF-A0A3A4Z9X1-F1
#
_cell.length_a   1.000
_cell.length_b   1.000
_cell.length_c   1.000
_cell.angle_alpha   90.00
_cell.angle_beta   90.00
_cell.angle_gamma   90.00
#
_symmetry.space_group_name_H-M   'P 1'
#
loop_
_entity.id
_entity.type
_entity.pdbx_description
1 polymer ?
#
loop_
_entity_poly.entity_id
_entity_poly.type
_entity_poly.pdbx_seq_one_letter_code
_entity_poly.pdbx_strand_id
1 'polypeptide(L)'
;MNVGITCDLRDDYLSMGLGEEETAEFDRVDTVEAIERALEDLGYKTERIGNIMALVPLLARGRRWDIVFNIAEGLRGYGRESQV
;
A
#
# COMPACT_ATOMS: atom_id res chain seq x y z
N MET A 1 15.78 3.87 -10.06
CA MET A 1 14.52 4.55 -9.72
C MET A 1 13.99 3.90 -8.46
N ASN A 2 13.57 4.69 -7.48
CA ASN A 2 12.93 4.23 -6.24
C ASN A 2 11.41 4.27 -6.40
N VAL A 3 10.77 3.12 -6.31
CA VAL A 3 9.33 2.91 -6.45
C VAL A 3 8.74 2.66 -5.07
N GLY A 4 7.88 3.57 -4.62
CA GLY A 4 7.05 3.32 -3.44
C GLY A 4 5.87 2.43 -3.78
N ILE A 5 5.46 1.54 -2.88
CA ILE A 5 4.25 0.71 -3.06
C ILE A 5 3.28 1.01 -1.92
N THR A 6 2.09 1.51 -2.25
CA THR A 6 1.01 1.72 -1.28
C THR A 6 -0.01 0.58 -1.39
N CYS A 7 -0.37 0.01 -0.24
CA CYS A 7 -1.25 -1.15 -0.17
C CYS A 7 -2.02 -1.14 1.16
N ASP A 8 -3.21 -1.76 1.14
CA ASP A 8 -4.02 -1.98 2.33
C ASP A 8 -3.84 -3.42 2.79
N LEU A 9 -2.77 -3.67 3.55
CA LEU A 9 -2.52 -5.01 4.07
C LEU A 9 -3.57 -5.36 5.12
N ARG A 10 -4.17 -6.53 4.97
CA ARG A 10 -5.14 -7.10 5.92
C ARG A 10 -4.68 -7.01 7.38
N ASP A 11 -3.39 -7.23 7.64
CA ASP A 11 -2.80 -7.18 8.98
C ASP A 11 -2.88 -5.77 9.61
N ASP A 12 -2.75 -4.71 8.82
CA ASP A 12 -2.91 -3.33 9.29
C ASP A 12 -4.35 -3.09 9.77
N TYR A 13 -5.33 -3.65 9.06
CA TYR A 13 -6.75 -3.48 9.36
C TYR A 13 -7.22 -4.37 10.52
N LEU A 14 -6.69 -5.59 10.63
CA LEU A 14 -6.88 -6.45 11.81
C LEU A 14 -6.29 -5.79 13.06
N SER A 15 -5.13 -5.13 12.95
CA SER A 15 -4.54 -4.37 14.06
C SER A 15 -5.39 -3.16 14.49
N MET A 16 -6.26 -2.66 13.60
CA MET A 16 -7.23 -1.61 13.87
C MET A 16 -8.57 -2.14 14.45
N GLY A 17 -8.70 -3.45 14.66
CA GLY A 17 -9.85 -4.08 15.32
C GLY A 17 -11.02 -4.46 14.39
N LEU A 18 -10.79 -4.56 13.08
CA LEU A 18 -11.78 -5.00 12.10
C LEU A 18 -11.89 -6.54 12.06
N GLY A 19 -13.08 -7.08 11.76
CA GLY A 19 -13.36 -8.51 11.77
C GLY A 19 -12.83 -9.29 10.56
N GLU A 20 -12.67 -10.61 10.68
CA GLU A 20 -12.15 -11.47 9.61
C GLU A 20 -13.04 -11.50 8.34
N GLU A 21 -14.38 -11.35 8.48
CA GLU A 21 -15.31 -11.28 7.34
C GLU A 21 -15.18 -9.96 6.56
N GLU A 22 -14.89 -8.85 7.24
CA GLU A 22 -14.70 -7.53 6.62
C GLU A 22 -13.36 -7.40 5.88
N THR A 23 -12.45 -8.38 6.05
CA THR A 23 -11.09 -8.34 5.51
C THR A 23 -10.83 -9.33 4.37
N ALA A 24 -11.86 -10.04 3.91
CA ALA A 24 -11.77 -11.04 2.85
C ALA A 24 -11.46 -10.46 1.46
N GLU A 25 -11.71 -9.16 1.26
CA GLU A 25 -11.49 -8.44 0.00
C GLU A 25 -10.13 -7.71 -0.06
N PHE A 26 -9.34 -7.68 1.03
CA PHE A 26 -8.06 -6.95 1.05
C PHE A 26 -6.92 -7.71 0.37
N ASP A 27 -5.95 -6.93 -0.13
CA ASP A 27 -4.80 -7.47 -0.84
C ASP A 27 -4.06 -8.50 0.02
N ARG A 28 -3.85 -9.67 -0.58
CA ARG A 28 -2.97 -10.68 0.00
C ARG A 28 -1.55 -10.16 -0.03
N VAL A 29 -0.78 -10.48 1.01
CA VAL A 29 0.66 -10.21 1.07
C VAL A 29 1.36 -10.73 -0.20
N ASP A 30 0.91 -11.89 -0.72
CA ASP A 30 1.37 -12.48 -1.96
C ASP A 30 1.22 -11.56 -3.19
N THR A 31 0.14 -10.74 -3.26
CA THR A 31 -0.06 -9.76 -4.35
C THR A 31 0.99 -8.66 -4.28
N VAL A 32 1.22 -8.10 -3.09
CA VAL A 32 2.23 -7.07 -2.86
C VAL A 32 3.63 -7.61 -3.17
N GLU A 33 3.92 -8.84 -2.75
CA GLU A 33 5.17 -9.53 -3.07
C GLU A 33 5.36 -9.77 -4.57
N ALA A 34 4.30 -10.16 -5.27
CA ALA A 34 4.36 -10.37 -6.72
C ALA A 34 4.66 -9.06 -7.47
N ILE A 35 4.03 -7.95 -7.07
CA ILE A 35 4.29 -6.62 -7.64
C ILE A 35 5.72 -6.17 -7.33
N GLU A 36 6.16 -6.32 -6.09
CA GLU A 36 7.51 -5.98 -5.66
C GLU A 36 8.57 -6.73 -6.48
N ARG A 37 8.44 -8.05 -6.61
CA ARG A 37 9.35 -8.87 -7.42
C ARG A 37 9.34 -8.46 -8.89
N ALA A 38 8.15 -8.21 -9.46
CA ALA A 38 8.06 -7.77 -10.85
C ALA A 38 8.77 -6.43 -11.10
N LEU A 39 8.68 -5.49 -10.16
CA LEU A 39 9.39 -4.20 -10.23
C LEU A 39 10.91 -4.37 -10.04
N GLU A 40 11.32 -5.25 -9.12
CA GLU A 40 12.74 -5.58 -8.90
C GLU A 40 13.38 -6.27 -10.11
N ASP A 41 12.68 -7.20 -10.76
CA ASP A 41 13.11 -7.88 -11.98
C ASP A 41 13.30 -6.89 -13.16
N LEU A 42 12.56 -5.78 -13.16
CA LEU A 42 12.73 -4.66 -14.10
C LEU A 42 13.90 -3.72 -13.72
N GLY A 43 14.60 -3.98 -12.61
CA GLY A 43 15.76 -3.21 -12.14
C GLY A 43 15.41 -1.99 -11.27
N TYR A 44 14.18 -1.92 -10.77
CA TYR A 44 13.77 -0.86 -9.84
C TYR A 44 14.12 -1.23 -8.39
N LYS A 45 14.27 -0.20 -7.55
CA LYS A 45 14.31 -0.38 -6.08
C LYS A 45 12.91 -0.13 -5.56
N THR A 46 12.46 -0.98 -4.64
CA THR A 46 11.11 -0.95 -4.08
C THR A 46 11.14 -0.60 -2.60
N GLU A 47 10.12 0.12 -2.13
CA GLU A 47 9.87 0.35 -0.71
C GLU A 47 8.37 0.23 -0.46
N ARG A 48 7.96 -0.72 0.40
CA ARG A 48 6.56 -0.82 0.85
C ARG A 48 6.26 0.33 1.82
N ILE A 49 5.27 1.14 1.47
CA ILE A 49 4.85 2.31 2.24
C ILE A 49 3.70 1.94 3.19
N GLY A 50 2.81 1.04 2.77
CA GLY A 50 1.54 0.77 3.44
C GLY A 50 0.42 1.68 2.94
N ASN A 51 -0.60 1.90 3.77
CA ASN A 51 -1.77 2.68 3.40
C ASN A 51 -1.56 4.21 3.52
N ILE A 52 -2.61 4.98 3.24
CA ILE A 52 -2.58 6.46 3.31
C ILE A 52 -2.14 6.99 4.68
N MET A 53 -2.46 6.29 5.78
CA MET A 53 -2.08 6.68 7.13
C MET A 53 -0.56 6.56 7.36
N ALA A 54 0.12 5.67 6.65
CA ALA A 54 1.57 5.55 6.65
C ALA A 54 2.22 6.52 5.65
N LEU A 55 1.62 6.71 4.47
CA LEU A 55 2.13 7.57 3.41
C LEU A 55 2.21 9.05 3.84
N VAL A 56 1.13 9.60 4.40
CA VAL A 56 1.04 11.05 4.70
C VAL A 56 2.15 11.52 5.66
N PRO A 57 2.41 10.86 6.81
CA PRO A 57 3.50 11.25 7.71
C PRO A 57 4.89 11.19 7.06
N LEU A 58 5.14 10.21 6.18
CA LEU A 58 6.41 10.10 5.46
C LEU A 58 6.60 11.26 4.49
N LEU A 59 5.57 11.59 3.71
CA LEU A 59 5.57 12.74 2.81
C LEU A 59 5.77 14.05 3.58
N ALA A 60 5.10 14.22 4.72
CA ALA A 60 5.24 15.39 5.58
C ALA A 60 6.66 15.54 6.16
N ARG A 61 7.36 14.43 6.40
CA ARG A 61 8.78 14.40 6.82
C ARG A 61 9.77 14.58 5.67
N GLY A 62 9.29 14.80 4.44
CA GLY A 62 10.14 15.02 3.28
C GLY A 62 10.60 13.75 2.58
N ARG A 63 10.09 12.57 2.93
CA ARG A 63 10.38 11.34 2.16
C ARG A 63 9.76 11.46 0.77
N ARG A 64 10.47 10.97 -0.24
CA ARG A 64 10.09 11.04 -1.64
C ARG A 64 10.46 9.74 -2.34
N TRP A 65 9.70 9.44 -3.38
CA TRP A 65 9.94 8.35 -4.32
C TRP A 65 9.89 8.94 -5.73
N ASP A 66 10.51 8.27 -6.68
CA ASP A 66 10.47 8.70 -8.08
C ASP A 66 9.09 8.43 -8.68
N ILE A 67 8.44 7.34 -8.25
CA ILE A 67 7.05 6.99 -8.54
C ILE A 67 6.46 6.22 -7.36
N VAL A 68 5.14 6.27 -7.20
CA VAL A 68 4.40 5.44 -6.26
C VAL A 68 3.43 4.56 -7.07
N PHE A 69 3.54 3.25 -6.90
CA PHE A 69 2.61 2.27 -7.45
C PHE A 69 1.50 2.03 -6.41
N ASN A 70 0.29 2.51 -6.70
CA ASN A 70 -0.83 2.42 -5.77
C ASN A 70 -1.71 1.20 -6.05
N ILE A 71 -1.89 0.38 -5.02
CA ILE A 71 -2.92 -0.67 -4.95
C ILE A 71 -3.77 -0.55 -3.68
N ALA A 72 -3.64 0.55 -2.92
CA ALA A 72 -4.50 0.80 -1.78
C ALA A 72 -5.91 1.16 -2.24
N GLU A 73 -6.89 0.50 -1.63
CA GLU A 73 -8.32 0.60 -1.88
C GLU A 73 -8.99 1.64 -0.95
N GLY A 74 -8.40 1.93 0.20
CA GLY A 74 -8.99 2.75 1.25
C GLY A 74 -10.10 2.04 2.03
N LEU A 75 -10.51 2.64 3.16
CA LEU A 75 -11.35 1.95 4.16
C LEU A 75 -12.85 2.21 3.98
N ARG A 76 -13.26 3.42 3.57
CA ARG A 76 -14.68 3.85 3.53
C ARG A 76 -14.94 4.91 2.47
N GLY A 77 -16.18 4.93 1.96
CA GLY A 77 -16.70 5.98 1.07
C GLY A 77 -16.60 5.64 -0.43
N TYR A 78 -17.24 6.47 -1.26
CA TYR A 78 -17.16 6.37 -2.71
C TYR A 78 -15.82 6.91 -3.21
N GLY A 79 -15.17 6.21 -4.15
CA GLY A 79 -13.86 6.62 -4.68
C GLY A 79 -12.73 6.57 -3.65
N ARG A 80 -12.81 5.62 -2.71
CA ARG A 80 -11.85 5.44 -1.60
C ARG A 80 -10.40 5.21 -2.07
N GLU A 81 -10.20 4.60 -3.24
CA GLU A 81 -8.89 4.47 -3.90
C GLU A 81 -8.23 5.83 -4.21
N SER A 82 -9.03 6.88 -4.43
CA SER A 82 -8.53 8.23 -4.78
C SER A 82 -7.90 9.00 -3.60
N GLN A 83 -7.79 8.36 -2.44
CA GLN A 83 -7.13 8.95 -1.27
C GLN A 83 -5.60 8.98 -1.39
N VAL A 84 -5.03 8.19 -2.30
CA VAL A 84 -3.59 8.00 -2.50
C VAL A 84 -3.13 8.60 -3.82
#